data_AF-A0A8H6I2U9-F1
#
_entry.id   AF-A0A8H6I2U9-F1
#
_cell.length_a   1.000
_cell.length_b   1.000
_cell.length_c   1.000
_cell.angle_alpha   90.00
_cell.angle_beta   90.00
_cell.angle_gamma   90.00
#
_symmetry.space_group_name_H-M   'P 1'
#
loop_
_entity.id
_entity.type
_entity.pdbx_description
1 polymer ?
#
loop_
_entity_poly.entity_id
_entity_poly.type
_entity_poly.pdbx_seq_one_letter_code
_entity_poly.pdbx_strand_id
1 'polypeptide(L)'
;MIHVSLLFTNSSPTILDHYFSTMLAILTNLINLFLTFLGALTAGTNHSMQEAFQQAGITAVSLDASSSEGQFTCGNDVLKSLGKPGTFLQLIELLFNGTHIKDFNLVYLHHLPKLSVLNLDNTGIGNEATLIGDESNITSESVPALMLLANLASLSILGTGVDMDGLRFIAKTILEEGRNLDIEIPCACKDYMDNLGSMYLIHIQPPLVASPDDCSSLSIATVKENLAAHSKQNPRIMASGTRDEMIARLQDLLTKRQMDLVVAWVVGL
;
A
#
# COMPACT_ATOMS: atom_id res chain seq x y z
N MET A 1 -19.91 -13.74 -6.92
CA MET A 1 -20.98 -13.12 -6.11
C MET A 1 -20.38 -11.99 -5.29
N ILE A 2 -20.61 -10.71 -5.65
CA ILE A 2 -20.02 -9.57 -4.89
C ILE A 2 -20.61 -9.58 -3.48
N HIS A 3 -19.76 -9.71 -2.47
CA HIS A 3 -20.17 -9.61 -1.07
C HIS A 3 -19.99 -8.16 -0.61
N VAL A 4 -20.98 -7.31 -0.91
CA VAL A 4 -20.98 -5.93 -0.40
C VAL A 4 -21.39 -5.98 1.08
N SER A 5 -20.41 -6.03 1.97
CA SER A 5 -20.62 -5.85 3.40
C SER A 5 -20.65 -4.35 3.72
N LEU A 6 -21.81 -3.82 4.08
CA LEU A 6 -21.91 -2.46 4.61
C LEU A 6 -21.97 -2.53 6.14
N LEU A 7 -20.92 -2.02 6.78
CA LEU A 7 -20.85 -1.91 8.23
C LEU A 7 -21.33 -0.51 8.64
N PHE A 8 -22.34 -0.45 9.51
CA PHE A 8 -22.83 0.78 10.13
C PHE A 8 -22.42 0.81 11.60
N THR A 9 -21.90 1.94 12.08
CA THR A 9 -21.59 2.13 13.50
C THR A 9 -22.81 2.74 14.21
N ASN A 10 -23.36 2.01 15.20
CA ASN A 10 -24.46 2.51 16.05
C ASN A 10 -24.07 2.48 17.52
N SER A 11 -24.43 3.55 18.25
CA SER A 11 -24.11 3.78 19.66
C SER A 11 -25.33 3.57 20.58
N SER A 12 -25.08 2.89 21.71
CA SER A 12 -25.86 2.80 22.99
C SER A 12 -27.12 1.90 23.07
N PRO A 13 -27.33 1.11 24.16
CA PRO A 13 -28.27 -0.01 24.18
C PRO A 13 -29.48 0.24 25.10
N THR A 14 -30.55 0.82 24.57
CA THR A 14 -31.92 0.67 25.10
C THR A 14 -32.87 1.09 23.97
N ILE A 15 -33.99 0.38 23.76
CA ILE A 15 -35.13 0.62 22.81
C ILE A 15 -35.30 -0.51 21.75
N LEU A 16 -35.71 -1.71 22.16
CA LEU A 16 -35.86 -2.88 21.26
C LEU A 16 -36.91 -2.71 20.13
N ASP A 17 -38.00 -1.97 20.34
CA ASP A 17 -39.07 -1.87 19.33
C ASP A 17 -38.80 -0.80 18.25
N HIS A 18 -38.07 0.26 18.60
CA HIS A 18 -37.57 1.20 17.59
C HIS A 18 -36.48 0.52 16.76
N TYR A 19 -35.57 -0.24 17.38
CA TYR A 19 -34.55 -1.00 16.67
C TYR A 19 -35.11 -2.02 15.68
N PHE A 20 -36.27 -2.63 15.91
CA PHE A 20 -36.83 -3.57 14.93
C PHE A 20 -37.33 -2.86 13.67
N SER A 21 -37.99 -1.70 13.82
CA SER A 21 -38.40 -0.86 12.69
C SER A 21 -37.19 -0.24 11.98
N THR A 22 -36.19 0.23 12.72
CA THR A 22 -34.95 0.78 12.16
C THR A 22 -34.10 -0.30 11.51
N MET A 23 -33.99 -1.51 12.10
CA MET A 23 -33.32 -2.65 11.47
C MET A 23 -34.05 -3.12 10.23
N LEU A 24 -35.38 -3.19 10.24
CA LEU A 24 -36.15 -3.57 9.05
C LEU A 24 -36.03 -2.49 7.97
N ALA A 25 -35.97 -1.21 8.32
CA ALA A 25 -35.70 -0.12 7.40
C ALA A 25 -34.25 -0.16 6.86
N ILE A 26 -33.27 -0.45 7.70
CA ILE A 26 -31.86 -0.64 7.31
C ILE A 26 -31.73 -1.85 6.40
N LEU A 27 -32.39 -2.97 6.72
CA LEU A 27 -32.39 -4.19 5.91
C LEU A 27 -33.11 -3.97 4.58
N THR A 28 -34.22 -3.23 4.59
CA THR A 28 -34.96 -2.87 3.37
C THR A 28 -34.15 -1.89 2.52
N ASN A 29 -33.44 -0.94 3.12
CA ASN A 29 -32.53 -0.03 2.42
C ASN A 29 -31.28 -0.77 1.93
N LEU A 30 -30.77 -1.76 2.65
CA LEU A 30 -29.69 -2.63 2.22
C LEU A 30 -30.10 -3.51 1.05
N ILE A 31 -31.29 -4.11 1.12
CA ILE A 31 -31.86 -4.92 0.04
C ILE A 31 -32.14 -4.02 -1.17
N ASN A 32 -32.70 -2.82 -0.98
CA ASN A 32 -32.93 -1.88 -2.07
C ASN A 32 -31.62 -1.35 -2.66
N LEU A 33 -30.61 -1.03 -1.83
CA LEU A 33 -29.29 -0.62 -2.30
C LEU A 33 -28.59 -1.76 -3.03
N PHE A 34 -28.68 -2.99 -2.53
CA PHE A 34 -28.13 -4.18 -3.17
C PHE A 34 -28.83 -4.50 -4.50
N LEU A 35 -30.17 -4.38 -4.56
CA LEU A 35 -30.96 -4.53 -5.79
C LEU A 35 -30.72 -3.39 -6.78
N THR A 36 -30.52 -2.16 -6.29
CA THR A 36 -30.14 -1.00 -7.11
C THR A 36 -28.71 -1.14 -7.61
N PHE A 37 -27.81 -1.71 -6.82
CA PHE A 37 -26.43 -2.04 -7.19
C PHE A 37 -26.38 -3.14 -8.26
N LEU A 38 -27.17 -4.22 -8.09
CA LEU A 38 -27.32 -5.28 -9.10
C LEU A 38 -27.99 -4.75 -10.39
N GLY A 39 -28.98 -3.88 -10.28
CA GLY A 39 -29.66 -3.25 -11.41
C GLY A 39 -28.79 -2.22 -12.13
N ALA A 40 -27.98 -1.44 -11.41
CA ALA A 40 -27.10 -0.42 -11.98
C ALA A 40 -25.86 -1.02 -12.65
N LEU A 41 -25.35 -2.16 -12.17
CA LEU A 41 -24.32 -2.95 -12.84
C LEU A 41 -24.75 -3.47 -14.22
N THR A 42 -26.06 -3.52 -14.50
CA THR A 42 -26.60 -4.02 -15.77
C THR A 42 -27.19 -2.93 -16.68
N ALA A 43 -27.50 -1.74 -16.16
CA ALA A 43 -28.17 -0.70 -16.95
C ALA A 43 -27.80 0.74 -16.52
N GLY A 44 -26.72 1.30 -17.07
CA GLY A 44 -26.52 2.71 -17.46
C GLY A 44 -26.99 3.90 -16.57
N THR A 45 -27.40 3.69 -15.33
CA THR A 45 -28.08 4.71 -14.50
C THR A 45 -27.20 5.12 -13.33
N ASN A 46 -26.16 5.88 -13.66
CA ASN A 46 -25.10 6.30 -12.75
C ASN A 46 -25.54 7.35 -11.70
N HIS A 47 -26.67 8.05 -11.90
CA HIS A 47 -27.07 9.21 -11.06
C HIS A 47 -27.81 8.81 -9.78
N SER A 48 -28.87 7.98 -9.90
CA SER A 48 -29.66 7.57 -8.73
C SER A 48 -28.85 6.74 -7.73
N MET A 49 -27.88 5.96 -8.23
CA MET A 49 -26.93 5.24 -7.40
C MET A 49 -26.08 6.22 -6.59
N GLN A 50 -25.52 7.24 -7.25
CA GLN A 50 -24.65 8.24 -6.62
C GLN A 50 -25.35 8.98 -5.47
N GLU A 51 -26.61 9.37 -5.67
CA GLU A 51 -27.44 10.01 -4.64
C GLU A 51 -27.73 9.06 -3.47
N ALA A 52 -28.02 7.79 -3.75
CA ALA A 52 -28.26 6.79 -2.70
C ALA A 52 -27.01 6.55 -1.83
N PHE A 53 -25.82 6.47 -2.44
CA PHE A 53 -24.56 6.34 -1.71
C PHE A 53 -24.27 7.57 -0.83
N GLN A 54 -24.52 8.77 -1.35
CA GLN A 54 -24.37 10.01 -0.58
C GLN A 54 -25.31 10.08 0.63
N GLN A 55 -26.58 9.70 0.43
CA GLN A 55 -27.57 9.70 1.52
C GLN A 55 -27.32 8.60 2.56
N ALA A 56 -26.81 7.45 2.14
CA ALA A 56 -26.60 6.31 3.02
C ALA A 56 -25.39 6.48 3.97
N GLY A 57 -24.52 7.47 3.74
CA GLY A 57 -23.37 7.73 4.61
C GLY A 57 -22.41 6.54 4.68
N ILE A 58 -22.18 5.87 3.56
CA ILE A 58 -21.39 4.63 3.51
C ILE A 58 -19.94 4.90 3.91
N THR A 59 -19.48 4.19 4.93
CA THR A 59 -18.13 4.33 5.50
C THR A 59 -17.17 3.22 5.09
N ALA A 60 -17.69 2.07 4.63
CA ALA A 60 -16.87 0.94 4.22
C ALA A 60 -17.42 0.31 2.95
N VAL A 61 -16.53 -0.01 2.01
CA VAL A 61 -16.85 -0.72 0.77
C VAL A 61 -15.87 -1.87 0.60
N SER A 62 -16.40 -3.09 0.51
CA SER A 62 -15.63 -4.28 0.12
C SER A 62 -16.01 -4.70 -1.29
N LEU A 63 -14.99 -4.88 -2.11
CA LEU A 63 -15.07 -5.31 -3.50
C LEU A 63 -14.23 -6.56 -3.69
N ASP A 64 -14.22 -7.44 -2.68
CA ASP A 64 -13.39 -8.64 -2.68
C ASP A 64 -13.87 -9.63 -3.74
N ALA A 65 -12.92 -10.29 -4.42
CA ALA A 65 -13.22 -11.35 -5.35
C ALA A 65 -13.73 -12.56 -4.58
N SER A 66 -15.05 -12.75 -4.58
CA SER A 66 -15.64 -13.99 -4.09
C SER A 66 -15.08 -15.15 -4.93
N SER A 67 -14.63 -16.23 -4.28
CA SER A 67 -13.93 -17.37 -4.89
C SER A 67 -14.71 -18.19 -5.94
N SER A 68 -15.86 -17.70 -6.42
CA SER A 68 -16.52 -18.25 -7.59
C SER A 68 -15.76 -17.78 -8.83
N GLU A 69 -15.28 -18.72 -9.67
CA GLU A 69 -14.42 -18.59 -10.87
C GLU A 69 -14.82 -17.57 -11.96
N GLY A 70 -15.69 -16.59 -11.67
CA GLY A 70 -16.02 -15.49 -12.55
C GLY A 70 -15.03 -14.34 -12.41
N GLN A 71 -14.24 -14.11 -13.46
CA GLN A 71 -13.36 -12.96 -13.61
C GLN A 71 -14.18 -11.66 -13.55
N PHE A 72 -14.05 -10.89 -12.46
CA PHE A 72 -14.79 -9.65 -12.28
C PHE A 72 -14.18 -8.52 -13.13
N THR A 73 -14.87 -8.14 -14.21
CA THR A 73 -14.49 -7.00 -15.05
C THR A 73 -15.00 -5.65 -14.53
N CYS A 74 -15.84 -5.65 -13.48
CA CYS A 74 -16.54 -4.45 -13.00
C CYS A 74 -15.70 -3.51 -12.12
N GLY A 75 -14.47 -3.91 -11.72
CA GLY A 75 -13.63 -3.10 -10.82
C GLY A 75 -13.32 -1.70 -11.37
N ASN A 76 -13.13 -1.57 -12.69
CA ASN A 76 -12.78 -0.30 -13.33
C ASN A 76 -13.91 0.74 -13.22
N ASP A 77 -15.15 0.34 -13.45
CA ASP A 77 -16.29 1.27 -13.46
C ASP A 77 -16.67 1.70 -12.05
N VAL A 78 -16.51 0.81 -11.07
CA VAL A 78 -16.68 1.13 -9.66
C VAL A 78 -15.61 2.12 -9.20
N LEU A 79 -14.33 1.89 -9.53
CA LEU A 79 -13.24 2.81 -9.18
C LEU A 79 -13.39 4.18 -9.83
N LYS A 80 -13.76 4.25 -11.11
CA LYS A 80 -14.09 5.53 -11.77
C LYS A 80 -15.23 6.26 -11.07
N SER A 81 -16.22 5.52 -10.58
CA SER A 81 -17.34 6.10 -9.82
C SER A 81 -16.89 6.61 -8.46
N LEU A 82 -16.00 5.89 -7.77
CA LEU A 82 -15.36 6.33 -6.52
C LEU A 82 -14.57 7.63 -6.71
N GLY A 83 -13.95 7.82 -7.87
CA GLY A 83 -13.21 9.04 -8.23
C GLY A 83 -14.08 10.26 -8.51
N LYS A 84 -15.41 10.16 -8.54
CA LYS A 84 -16.26 11.33 -8.74
C LYS A 84 -16.22 12.24 -7.50
N PRO A 85 -15.75 13.49 -7.63
CA PRO A 85 -15.66 14.41 -6.50
C PRO A 85 -17.00 14.59 -5.77
N GLY A 86 -16.96 14.67 -4.45
CA GLY A 86 -18.15 14.92 -3.62
C GLY A 86 -19.08 13.71 -3.42
N THR A 87 -18.75 12.54 -3.92
CA THR A 87 -19.64 11.36 -3.83
C THR A 87 -19.41 10.55 -2.56
N PHE A 88 -18.17 10.20 -2.28
CA PHE A 88 -17.79 9.25 -1.23
C PHE A 88 -17.06 9.97 -0.09
N LEU A 89 -17.62 11.11 0.37
CA LEU A 89 -17.00 11.96 1.39
C LEU A 89 -16.90 11.32 2.78
N GLN A 90 -17.67 10.26 3.01
CA GLN A 90 -17.70 9.51 4.28
C GLN A 90 -16.98 8.17 4.21
N LEU A 91 -16.40 7.80 3.05
CA LEU A 91 -15.75 6.51 2.89
C LEU A 91 -14.42 6.49 3.67
N ILE A 92 -14.31 5.55 4.60
CA ILE A 92 -13.19 5.35 5.52
C ILE A 92 -12.39 4.11 5.11
N GLU A 93 -13.08 3.04 4.71
CA GLU A 93 -12.48 1.74 4.42
C GLU A 93 -12.80 1.29 3.00
N LEU A 94 -11.78 0.83 2.28
CA LEU A 94 -11.91 0.28 0.94
C LEU A 94 -11.07 -0.99 0.80
N LEU A 95 -11.74 -2.11 0.54
CA LEU A 95 -11.13 -3.43 0.46
C LEU A 95 -11.28 -3.99 -0.95
N PHE A 96 -10.19 -4.51 -1.50
CA PHE A 96 -10.14 -5.05 -2.86
C PHE A 96 -9.59 -6.48 -2.91
N ASN A 97 -9.69 -7.26 -1.84
CA ASN A 97 -8.99 -8.55 -1.73
C ASN A 97 -9.28 -9.46 -2.94
N GLY A 98 -8.25 -9.84 -3.69
CA GLY A 98 -8.36 -10.74 -4.84
C GLY A 98 -8.94 -10.12 -6.11
N THR A 99 -9.24 -8.82 -6.13
CA THR A 99 -9.92 -8.18 -7.27
C THR A 99 -8.94 -7.54 -8.25
N HIS A 100 -9.00 -7.98 -9.50
CA HIS A 100 -8.23 -7.40 -10.62
C HIS A 100 -8.58 -5.93 -10.87
N ILE A 101 -7.67 -5.05 -10.48
CA ILE A 101 -7.74 -3.60 -10.74
C ILE A 101 -6.57 -3.22 -11.66
N LYS A 102 -6.55 -2.02 -12.24
CA LYS A 102 -5.44 -1.52 -13.07
C LYS A 102 -4.74 -0.37 -12.37
N ASP A 103 -3.43 -0.22 -12.54
CA ASP A 103 -2.61 0.73 -11.75
C ASP A 103 -3.15 2.15 -11.87
N PHE A 104 -3.49 2.55 -13.10
CA PHE A 104 -4.02 3.88 -13.37
C PHE A 104 -5.35 4.16 -12.66
N ASN A 105 -6.09 3.15 -12.21
CA ASN A 105 -7.34 3.37 -11.49
C ASN A 105 -7.14 3.78 -10.04
N LEU A 106 -5.95 3.54 -9.44
CA LEU A 106 -5.66 4.00 -8.09
C LEU A 106 -5.66 5.53 -8.01
N VAL A 107 -5.42 6.21 -9.15
CA VAL A 107 -5.59 7.65 -9.27
C VAL A 107 -7.01 8.08 -8.92
N TYR A 108 -8.05 7.24 -8.98
CA TYR A 108 -9.39 7.68 -8.59
C TYR A 108 -9.57 7.79 -7.07
N LEU A 109 -8.68 7.20 -6.28
CA LEU A 109 -8.81 7.16 -4.82
C LEU A 109 -8.38 8.47 -4.14
N HIS A 110 -7.56 9.31 -4.78
CA HIS A 110 -7.06 10.56 -4.17
C HIS A 110 -8.14 11.58 -3.81
N HIS A 111 -9.34 11.45 -4.38
CA HIS A 111 -10.47 12.31 -4.08
C HIS A 111 -11.28 11.87 -2.85
N LEU A 112 -10.89 10.79 -2.17
CA LEU A 112 -11.58 10.26 -1.01
C LEU A 112 -11.00 10.88 0.28
N PRO A 113 -11.61 11.93 0.83
CA PRO A 113 -10.98 12.75 1.86
C PRO A 113 -10.89 12.06 3.22
N LYS A 114 -11.63 10.97 3.45
CA LYS A 114 -11.65 10.25 4.73
C LYS A 114 -11.09 8.85 4.66
N LEU A 115 -10.60 8.42 3.49
CA LEU A 115 -10.09 7.06 3.32
C LEU A 115 -8.87 6.87 4.23
N SER A 116 -9.01 5.98 5.20
CA SER A 116 -7.98 5.68 6.19
C SER A 116 -7.49 4.24 6.12
N VAL A 117 -8.31 3.32 5.60
CA VAL A 117 -7.94 1.90 5.42
C VAL A 117 -8.06 1.54 3.95
N LEU A 118 -6.96 1.07 3.38
CA LEU A 118 -6.90 0.57 2.01
C LEU A 118 -6.24 -0.81 1.99
N ASN A 119 -6.99 -1.81 1.53
CA ASN A 119 -6.46 -3.15 1.32
C ASN A 119 -6.42 -3.44 -0.18
N LEU A 120 -5.23 -3.78 -0.68
CA LEU A 120 -4.97 -4.10 -2.09
C LEU A 120 -4.45 -5.54 -2.28
N ASP A 121 -4.77 -6.43 -1.34
CA ASP A 121 -4.20 -7.76 -1.31
C ASP A 121 -4.63 -8.60 -2.50
N ASN A 122 -3.67 -9.26 -3.14
CA ASN A 122 -3.91 -10.19 -4.25
C ASN A 122 -4.73 -9.57 -5.40
N THR A 123 -4.68 -8.24 -5.57
CA THR A 123 -5.50 -7.51 -6.54
C THR A 123 -5.03 -7.64 -8.00
N GLY A 124 -3.95 -8.37 -8.30
CA GLY A 124 -3.62 -8.66 -9.69
C GLY A 124 -3.36 -7.44 -10.59
N ILE A 125 -3.02 -6.27 -10.02
CA ILE A 125 -2.96 -4.97 -10.71
C ILE A 125 -1.61 -4.76 -11.40
N GLY A 126 -1.51 -4.96 -12.71
CA GLY A 126 -0.24 -4.81 -13.44
C GLY A 126 -0.22 -3.72 -14.51
N ASN A 127 0.99 -3.48 -15.03
CA ASN A 127 1.28 -2.62 -16.17
C ASN A 127 0.62 -3.20 -17.43
N GLU A 128 -0.39 -2.51 -17.96
CA GLU A 128 -0.97 -2.79 -19.27
C GLU A 128 0.06 -2.54 -20.39
N ALA A 129 1.07 -3.41 -20.58
CA ALA A 129 1.96 -3.36 -21.74
C ALA A 129 2.78 -4.61 -22.08
N THR A 130 2.77 -5.71 -21.30
CA THR A 130 3.55 -6.91 -21.69
C THR A 130 2.70 -8.16 -21.72
N LEU A 131 2.18 -8.43 -22.92
CA LEU A 131 1.80 -9.77 -23.37
C LEU A 131 2.88 -10.77 -22.95
N ILE A 132 2.45 -11.86 -22.31
CA ILE A 132 3.21 -13.05 -21.92
C ILE A 132 3.81 -13.00 -20.50
N GLY A 133 2.95 -13.18 -19.49
CA GLY A 133 3.15 -14.26 -18.51
C GLY A 133 4.00 -14.02 -17.26
N ASP A 134 3.85 -12.90 -16.56
CA ASP A 134 4.30 -12.81 -15.16
C ASP A 134 3.25 -12.12 -14.27
N GLU A 135 2.79 -12.82 -13.23
CA GLU A 135 1.67 -12.46 -12.35
C GLU A 135 2.08 -11.50 -11.21
N SER A 136 2.76 -10.39 -11.52
CA SER A 136 3.03 -9.32 -10.54
C SER A 136 2.84 -7.94 -11.18
N ASN A 137 1.82 -7.13 -10.90
CA ASN A 137 1.01 -6.76 -9.70
C ASN A 137 1.66 -5.61 -8.91
N ILE A 138 0.89 -4.56 -8.53
CA ILE A 138 1.30 -3.24 -7.97
C ILE A 138 2.79 -3.16 -7.69
N THR A 139 3.52 -2.45 -8.52
CA THR A 139 4.97 -2.30 -8.35
C THR A 139 5.30 -1.02 -7.60
N SER A 140 6.58 -0.82 -7.35
CA SER A 140 7.12 0.41 -6.79
C SER A 140 6.80 1.67 -7.62
N GLU A 141 6.38 1.54 -8.87
CA GLU A 141 5.93 2.66 -9.72
C GLU A 141 4.58 3.25 -9.28
N SER A 142 3.72 2.44 -8.65
CA SER A 142 2.38 2.87 -8.18
C SER A 142 2.41 3.53 -6.80
N VAL A 143 3.52 3.37 -6.06
CA VAL A 143 3.70 3.90 -4.70
C VAL A 143 3.45 5.41 -4.58
N PRO A 144 3.95 6.29 -5.48
CA PRO A 144 3.70 7.72 -5.37
C PRO A 144 2.21 8.08 -5.36
N ALA A 145 1.38 7.36 -6.13
CA ALA A 145 -0.07 7.57 -6.15
C ALA A 145 -0.72 7.16 -4.82
N LEU A 146 -0.25 6.08 -4.19
CA LEU A 146 -0.70 5.66 -2.86
C LEU A 146 -0.35 6.69 -1.79
N MET A 147 0.81 7.35 -1.89
CA MET A 147 1.24 8.35 -0.92
C MET A 147 0.41 9.64 -0.96
N LEU A 148 -0.27 9.94 -2.07
CA LEU A 148 -1.22 11.06 -2.16
C LEU A 148 -2.42 10.92 -1.21
N LEU A 149 -2.71 9.71 -0.72
CA LEU A 149 -3.75 9.45 0.27
C LEU A 149 -3.27 9.90 1.65
N ALA A 150 -3.28 11.21 1.91
CA ALA A 150 -2.71 11.82 3.11
C ALA A 150 -3.33 11.33 4.44
N ASN A 151 -4.59 10.87 4.40
CA ASN A 151 -5.31 10.38 5.59
C ASN A 151 -5.21 8.86 5.79
N LEU A 152 -4.42 8.17 4.94
CA LEU A 152 -4.23 6.73 5.06
C LEU A 152 -3.49 6.41 6.36
N ALA A 153 -4.11 5.57 7.18
CA ALA A 153 -3.63 5.12 8.48
C ALA A 153 -3.29 3.61 8.49
N SER A 154 -3.86 2.84 7.56
CA SER A 154 -3.53 1.43 7.34
C SER A 154 -3.47 1.13 5.84
N LEU A 155 -2.39 0.47 5.41
CA LEU A 155 -2.15 0.04 4.04
C LEU A 155 -1.72 -1.42 4.03
N SER A 156 -2.50 -2.28 3.39
CA SER A 156 -2.06 -3.64 3.09
C SER A 156 -1.73 -3.80 1.60
N ILE A 157 -0.51 -4.23 1.33
CA ILE A 157 0.04 -4.47 -0.01
C ILE A 157 0.55 -5.91 -0.13
N LEU A 158 -0.10 -6.87 0.55
CA LEU A 158 0.29 -8.28 0.46
C LEU A 158 0.02 -8.84 -0.94
N GLY A 159 0.89 -9.72 -1.41
CA GLY A 159 0.77 -10.31 -2.74
C GLY A 159 0.94 -9.30 -3.90
N THR A 160 1.48 -8.11 -3.61
CA THR A 160 1.87 -7.12 -4.63
C THR A 160 3.34 -7.31 -5.05
N GLY A 161 3.73 -6.65 -6.14
CA GLY A 161 5.11 -6.58 -6.64
C GLY A 161 5.87 -5.35 -6.13
N VAL A 162 5.43 -4.71 -5.05
CA VAL A 162 6.16 -3.60 -4.42
C VAL A 162 7.46 -4.16 -3.85
N ASP A 163 8.58 -3.72 -4.41
CA ASP A 163 9.89 -4.14 -3.96
C ASP A 163 10.43 -3.21 -2.86
N MET A 164 11.69 -3.45 -2.46
CA MET A 164 12.34 -2.64 -1.44
C MET A 164 12.53 -1.18 -1.86
N ASP A 165 12.62 -0.84 -3.14
CA ASP A 165 12.73 0.57 -3.55
C ASP A 165 11.40 1.30 -3.32
N GLY A 166 10.27 0.64 -3.61
CA GLY A 166 8.94 1.12 -3.27
C GLY A 166 8.74 1.28 -1.76
N LEU A 167 9.14 0.30 -0.95
CA LEU A 167 9.07 0.41 0.50
C LEU A 167 9.96 1.51 1.06
N ARG A 168 11.18 1.69 0.54
CA ARG A 168 12.06 2.81 0.93
C ARG A 168 11.42 4.15 0.63
N PHE A 169 10.72 4.28 -0.51
CA PHE A 169 9.98 5.48 -0.84
C PHE A 169 8.82 5.73 0.14
N ILE A 170 8.03 4.70 0.46
CA ILE A 170 6.94 4.80 1.46
C ILE A 170 7.51 5.25 2.80
N ALA A 171 8.54 4.56 3.29
CA ALA A 171 9.12 4.82 4.60
C ALA A 171 9.74 6.22 4.68
N LYS A 172 10.40 6.68 3.61
CA LYS A 172 10.88 8.05 3.48
C LYS A 172 9.74 9.06 3.62
N THR A 173 8.67 8.85 2.87
CA THR A 173 7.50 9.76 2.85
C THR A 173 6.83 9.82 4.21
N ILE A 174 6.64 8.67 4.87
CA ILE A 174 6.09 8.60 6.23
C ILE A 174 6.93 9.41 7.21
N LEU A 175 8.26 9.28 7.15
CA LEU A 175 9.18 9.99 8.03
C LEU A 175 9.19 11.50 7.76
N GLU A 176 9.24 11.92 6.50
CA GLU A 176 9.27 13.34 6.11
C GLU A 176 7.95 14.06 6.43
N GLU A 177 6.82 13.39 6.25
CA GLU A 177 5.48 13.93 6.52
C GLU A 177 5.01 13.72 7.96
N GLY A 178 5.76 12.95 8.78
CA GLY A 178 5.40 12.64 10.16
C GLY A 178 4.09 11.83 10.29
N ARG A 179 3.85 10.92 9.34
CA ARG A 179 2.62 10.12 9.29
C ARG A 179 2.66 8.94 10.26
N ASN A 180 1.49 8.55 10.75
CA ASN A 180 1.29 7.29 11.46
C ASN A 180 0.54 6.33 10.53
N LEU A 181 1.28 5.51 9.79
CA LEU A 181 0.75 4.57 8.81
C LEU A 181 1.20 3.16 9.19
N ASP A 182 0.23 2.31 9.52
CA ASP A 182 0.42 0.88 9.69
C ASP A 182 0.49 0.20 8.30
N ILE A 183 1.49 -0.63 8.06
CA ILE A 183 1.74 -1.23 6.75
C ILE A 183 2.01 -2.73 6.81
N GLU A 184 1.26 -3.48 6.01
CA GLU A 184 1.52 -4.90 5.76
C GLU A 184 2.26 -5.06 4.43
N ILE A 185 3.49 -5.58 4.48
CA ILE A 185 4.43 -5.62 3.35
C ILE A 185 4.46 -6.97 2.63
N PRO A 186 4.85 -7.03 1.34
CA PRO A 186 5.00 -8.29 0.60
C PRO A 186 5.99 -9.26 1.25
N CYS A 187 5.72 -10.57 1.11
CA CYS A 187 6.59 -11.63 1.66
C CYS A 187 8.04 -11.52 1.20
N ALA A 188 8.29 -11.20 -0.07
CA ALA A 188 9.64 -11.03 -0.59
C ALA A 188 10.42 -9.89 0.10
N CYS A 189 9.71 -8.80 0.45
CA CYS A 189 10.29 -7.70 1.21
C CYS A 189 10.53 -8.08 2.67
N LYS A 190 9.61 -8.82 3.29
CA LYS A 190 9.82 -9.38 4.63
C LYS A 190 11.04 -10.30 4.69
N ASP A 191 11.17 -11.23 3.74
CA ASP A 191 12.32 -12.13 3.63
C ASP A 191 13.63 -11.34 3.43
N TYR A 192 13.60 -10.26 2.64
CA TYR A 192 14.74 -9.35 2.52
C TYR A 192 15.11 -8.72 3.87
N MET A 193 14.12 -8.22 4.62
CA MET A 193 14.30 -7.54 5.90
C MET A 193 14.83 -8.48 7.00
N ASP A 194 14.32 -9.70 7.05
CA ASP A 194 14.79 -10.72 8.00
C ASP A 194 16.26 -11.12 7.73
N ASN A 195 16.77 -10.83 6.53
CA ASN A 195 18.13 -11.14 6.10
C ASN A 195 19.05 -9.91 6.02
N LEU A 196 18.69 -8.74 6.56
CA LEU A 196 19.52 -7.53 6.51
C LEU A 196 20.94 -7.74 7.06
N GLY A 197 21.07 -8.55 8.12
CA GLY A 197 22.37 -8.83 8.74
C GLY A 197 23.34 -9.59 7.82
N SER A 198 22.82 -10.29 6.81
CA SER A 198 23.61 -10.96 5.78
C SER A 198 24.01 -10.05 4.62
N MET A 199 23.33 -8.91 4.46
CA MET A 199 23.54 -7.99 3.34
C MET A 199 24.70 -7.03 3.61
N TYR A 200 24.83 -6.56 4.85
CA TYR A 200 25.86 -5.63 5.31
C TYR A 200 25.89 -5.55 6.85
N LEU A 201 26.95 -4.93 7.39
CA LEU A 201 27.05 -4.65 8.83
C LEU A 201 25.94 -3.67 9.31
N ILE A 202 24.99 -4.18 10.11
CA ILE A 202 23.91 -3.37 10.70
C ILE A 202 24.44 -2.47 11.80
N HIS A 203 25.16 -2.99 12.79
CA HIS A 203 25.66 -2.19 13.91
C HIS A 203 27.07 -1.68 13.63
N ILE A 204 27.15 -0.48 13.07
CA ILE A 204 28.42 0.20 12.79
C ILE A 204 28.94 0.80 14.10
N GLN A 205 30.16 0.45 14.48
CA GLN A 205 30.84 0.94 15.69
C GLN A 205 32.10 1.72 15.29
N PRO A 206 32.51 2.74 16.07
CA PRO A 206 33.79 3.42 15.85
C PRO A 206 34.95 2.42 15.75
N PRO A 207 35.93 2.61 14.85
CA PRO A 207 36.18 3.81 14.03
C PRO A 207 35.47 3.83 12.66
N LEU A 208 34.52 2.94 12.41
CA LEU A 208 33.81 2.86 11.13
C LEU A 208 32.86 4.06 10.94
N VAL A 209 32.62 4.42 9.69
CA VAL A 209 31.78 5.55 9.29
C VAL A 209 30.40 5.03 8.93
N ALA A 210 29.37 5.60 9.53
CA ALA A 210 27.98 5.18 9.31
C ALA A 210 27.20 6.08 8.35
N SER A 211 27.63 7.34 8.20
CA SER A 211 26.93 8.33 7.38
C SER A 211 27.39 8.26 5.91
N PRO A 212 26.47 8.20 4.93
CA PRO A 212 26.82 8.27 3.52
C PRO A 212 27.52 9.59 3.15
N ASP A 213 27.12 10.71 3.76
CA ASP A 213 27.60 12.05 3.40
C ASP A 213 29.08 12.26 3.74
N ASP A 214 29.60 11.54 4.73
CA ASP A 214 30.99 11.65 5.18
C ASP A 214 31.97 10.95 4.21
N CYS A 215 31.48 10.08 3.31
CA CYS A 215 32.31 9.20 2.48
C CYS A 215 33.32 9.96 1.60
N SER A 216 32.93 11.12 1.08
CA SER A 216 33.76 11.95 0.19
C SER A 216 35.03 12.48 0.87
N SER A 217 34.99 12.66 2.18
CA SER A 217 36.09 13.21 2.99
C SER A 217 37.08 12.15 3.48
N LEU A 218 36.74 10.86 3.33
CA LEU A 218 37.50 9.77 3.93
C LEU A 218 38.84 9.51 3.23
N SER A 219 39.80 9.04 4.03
CA SER A 219 41.04 8.47 3.52
C SER A 219 40.77 7.13 2.82
N ILE A 220 41.59 6.78 1.84
CA ILE A 220 41.47 5.49 1.13
C ILE A 220 41.57 4.30 2.10
N ALA A 221 42.41 4.40 3.14
CA ALA A 221 42.55 3.37 4.15
C ALA A 221 41.25 3.18 4.94
N THR A 222 40.61 4.27 5.36
CA THR A 222 39.33 4.26 6.07
C THR A 222 38.20 3.68 5.22
N VAL A 223 38.14 4.03 3.92
CA VAL A 223 37.14 3.47 3.00
C VAL A 223 37.34 1.96 2.84
N LYS A 224 38.59 1.50 2.67
CA LYS A 224 38.92 0.07 2.58
C LYS A 224 38.55 -0.68 3.85
N GLU A 225 38.82 -0.11 5.02
CA GLU A 225 38.47 -0.71 6.31
C GLU A 225 36.95 -0.84 6.48
N ASN A 226 36.18 0.19 6.11
CA ASN A 226 34.72 0.15 6.10
C ASN A 226 34.19 -0.93 5.16
N LEU A 227 34.60 -0.92 3.89
CA LEU A 227 34.17 -1.93 2.91
C LEU A 227 34.58 -3.35 3.35
N ALA A 228 35.77 -3.53 3.93
CA ALA A 228 36.21 -4.82 4.45
C ALA A 228 35.40 -5.28 5.68
N ALA A 229 34.93 -4.36 6.51
CA ALA A 229 34.03 -4.68 7.61
C ALA A 229 32.68 -5.17 7.09
N HIS A 230 32.10 -4.49 6.09
CA HIS A 230 30.87 -4.94 5.45
C HIS A 230 31.05 -6.25 4.67
N SER A 231 32.21 -6.46 4.03
CA SER A 231 32.49 -7.68 3.26
C SER A 231 32.60 -8.94 4.12
N LYS A 232 32.84 -8.80 5.43
CA LYS A 232 32.76 -9.93 6.38
C LYS A 232 31.35 -10.49 6.49
N GLN A 233 30.32 -9.65 6.31
CA GLN A 233 28.92 -10.08 6.28
C GLN A 233 28.50 -10.53 4.88
N ASN A 234 28.91 -9.77 3.86
CA ASN A 234 28.58 -10.05 2.48
C ASN A 234 29.84 -10.06 1.60
N PRO A 235 30.39 -11.25 1.29
CA PRO A 235 31.62 -11.37 0.49
C PRO A 235 31.53 -10.79 -0.93
N ARG A 236 30.34 -10.46 -1.43
CA ARG A 236 30.16 -9.79 -2.74
C ARG A 236 30.59 -8.32 -2.69
N ILE A 237 30.70 -7.73 -1.50
CA ILE A 237 31.19 -6.36 -1.33
C ILE A 237 32.70 -6.34 -1.53
N MET A 238 33.15 -5.66 -2.58
CA MET A 238 34.57 -5.55 -2.89
C MET A 238 35.22 -4.38 -2.15
N ALA A 239 36.27 -4.67 -1.37
CA ALA A 239 37.11 -3.69 -0.67
C ALA A 239 38.33 -3.22 -1.50
N SER A 240 38.29 -3.43 -2.82
CA SER A 240 39.32 -3.05 -3.78
C SER A 240 38.74 -2.21 -4.93
N GLY A 241 39.63 -1.57 -5.70
CA GLY A 241 39.27 -0.67 -6.80
C GLY A 241 40.04 0.64 -6.74
N THR A 242 39.69 1.56 -7.63
CA THR A 242 40.14 2.95 -7.55
C THR A 242 39.52 3.66 -6.34
N ARG A 243 40.08 4.81 -5.95
CA ARG A 243 39.53 5.61 -4.84
C ARG A 243 38.06 5.94 -5.06
N ASP A 244 37.73 6.45 -6.24
CA ASP A 244 36.40 6.96 -6.56
C ASP A 244 35.36 5.82 -6.59
N GLU A 245 35.72 4.66 -7.16
CA GLU A 245 34.89 3.45 -7.14
C GLU A 245 34.58 2.97 -5.72
N MET A 246 35.59 2.97 -4.84
CA MET A 246 35.40 2.52 -3.45
C MET A 246 34.55 3.51 -2.64
N ILE A 247 34.74 4.82 -2.84
CA ILE A 247 33.92 5.86 -2.20
C ILE A 247 32.46 5.73 -2.65
N ALA A 248 32.21 5.67 -3.97
CA ALA A 248 30.87 5.53 -4.52
C ALA A 248 30.19 4.26 -3.98
N ARG A 249 30.89 3.13 -3.98
CA ARG A 249 30.37 1.86 -3.43
C ARG A 249 30.03 1.94 -1.95
N LEU A 250 30.88 2.56 -1.14
CA LEU A 250 30.61 2.72 0.29
C LEU A 250 29.41 3.65 0.51
N GLN A 251 29.32 4.75 -0.23
CA GLN A 251 28.22 5.69 -0.16
C GLN A 251 26.89 5.04 -0.55
N ASP A 252 26.85 4.29 -1.65
CA ASP A 252 25.66 3.54 -2.08
C ASP A 252 25.23 2.52 -1.02
N LEU A 253 26.20 1.77 -0.48
CA LEU A 253 25.95 0.79 0.57
C LEU A 253 25.36 1.43 1.82
N LEU A 254 25.96 2.52 2.31
CA LEU A 254 25.50 3.21 3.52
C LEU A 254 24.14 3.87 3.29
N THR A 255 23.89 4.43 2.10
CA THR A 255 22.60 5.02 1.72
C THR A 255 21.51 3.95 1.73
N LYS A 256 21.77 2.81 1.08
CA LYS A 256 20.85 1.68 1.05
C LYS A 256 20.56 1.15 2.46
N ARG A 257 21.63 0.97 3.26
CA ARG A 257 21.50 0.57 4.68
C ARG A 257 20.64 1.54 5.47
N GLN A 258 20.90 2.83 5.36
CA GLN A 258 20.13 3.84 6.08
C GLN A 258 18.65 3.77 5.73
N MET A 259 18.32 3.68 4.43
CA MET A 259 16.93 3.56 3.98
C MET A 259 16.27 2.25 4.44
N ASP A 260 16.98 1.13 4.42
CA ASP A 260 16.48 -0.15 4.93
C ASP A 260 16.19 -0.11 6.43
N LEU A 261 17.01 0.60 7.22
CA LEU A 261 16.75 0.80 8.65
C LEU A 261 15.55 1.71 8.91
N VAL A 262 15.30 2.69 8.04
CA VAL A 262 14.06 3.49 8.09
C VAL A 262 12.86 2.61 7.79
N VAL A 263 12.96 1.71 6.79
CA VAL A 263 11.90 0.72 6.51
C VAL A 263 11.66 -0.15 7.74
N ALA A 264 12.71 -0.74 8.36
CA ALA A 264 12.58 -1.57 9.56
C ALA A 264 11.80 -0.87 10.67
N TRP A 265 12.15 0.38 10.94
CA TRP A 265 11.48 1.19 11.95
C TRP A 265 10.00 1.43 11.62
N VAL A 266 9.68 1.79 10.37
CA VAL A 266 8.30 2.03 9.92
C VAL A 266 7.44 0.77 10.03
N VAL A 267 7.97 -0.39 9.66
CA VAL A 267 7.22 -1.66 9.67
C VAL A 267 7.24 -2.37 11.03
N GLY A 268 7.92 -1.81 12.03
CA GLY A 268 7.97 -2.35 13.39
C GLY A 268 8.84 -3.60 13.57
N LEU A 269 9.96 -3.70 12.84
CA LEU A 269 10.96 -4.79 12.94
C LEU A 269 12.23 -4.39 13.70
#